data_AF-A0A2H1GBH4-F1
#
_entry.id   AF-A0A2H1GBH4-F1
#
_cell.length_a   1.000
_cell.length_b   1.000
_cell.length_c   1.000
_cell.angle_alpha   90.00
_cell.angle_beta   90.00
_cell.angle_gamma   90.00
#
_symmetry.space_group_name_H-M   'P 1'
#
loop_
_entity.id
_entity.type
_entity.pdbx_description
1 polymer ?
#
loop_
_entity_poly.entity_id
_entity_poly.type
_entity_poly.pdbx_seq_one_letter_code
_entity_poly.pdbx_strand_id
1 'polypeptide(L)'
;MVEYLEEYPDEARDHPLGEKSGVGADEQKYWSDDRLILDQQAMDFLRAHVLRRGHVILCTANNSASKEIRQNFASRNKKAKVYVEVDEAFTVTEASLLIVFTKGNWVGRIVMISLSTATSNN
;
A
#
# COMPACT_ATOMS: atom_id res chain seq x y z
N MET A 1 17.37 19.61 -8.84
CA MET A 1 16.50 18.62 -8.18
C MET A 1 15.02 18.87 -8.50
N VAL A 2 14.59 20.14 -8.66
CA VAL A 2 13.20 20.49 -9.01
C VAL A 2 12.88 20.23 -10.50
N GLU A 3 13.72 20.66 -11.45
CA GLU A 3 13.50 20.39 -12.89
C GLU A 3 13.44 18.88 -13.23
N TYR A 4 14.31 18.07 -12.60
CA TYR A 4 14.31 16.61 -12.80
C TYR A 4 13.04 15.89 -12.30
N LEU A 5 12.27 16.52 -11.42
CA LEU A 5 10.99 15.96 -10.95
C LEU A 5 9.82 16.35 -11.87
N GLU A 6 10.00 17.32 -12.76
CA GLU A 6 8.96 17.75 -13.71
C GLU A 6 8.90 16.83 -14.93
N GLU A 7 10.05 16.35 -15.44
CA GLU A 7 10.12 15.44 -16.60
C GLU A 7 9.94 13.96 -16.23
N TYR A 8 10.28 13.60 -14.99
CA TYR A 8 10.23 12.23 -14.50
C TYR A 8 8.84 11.55 -14.57
N PRO A 9 7.71 12.22 -14.28
CA PRO A 9 6.38 11.63 -14.40
C PRO A 9 6.03 11.22 -15.83
N ASP A 10 6.45 12.01 -16.82
CA ASP A 10 6.21 11.70 -18.23
C ASP A 10 7.11 10.55 -18.71
N GLU A 11 8.39 10.55 -18.36
CA GLU A 11 9.29 9.45 -18.70
C GLU A 11 8.91 8.13 -18.00
N ALA A 12 8.48 8.17 -16.74
CA ALA A 12 8.03 6.98 -16.00
C ALA A 12 6.68 6.44 -16.50
N ARG A 13 5.85 7.29 -17.13
CA ARG A 13 4.63 6.86 -17.83
C ARG A 13 4.96 6.10 -19.11
N ASP A 14 5.89 6.62 -19.89
CA ASP A 14 6.23 6.08 -21.20
C ASP A 14 7.20 4.87 -21.09
N HIS A 15 7.92 4.77 -19.98
CA HIS A 15 8.82 3.66 -19.64
C HIS A 15 8.63 3.20 -18.18
N PRO A 16 7.60 2.37 -17.89
CA PRO A 16 7.28 1.91 -16.55
C PRO A 16 8.46 1.22 -15.85
N LEU A 17 8.66 1.53 -14.58
CA LEU A 17 9.70 0.91 -13.76
C LEU A 17 9.50 -0.61 -13.69
N GLY A 18 10.50 -1.36 -14.14
CA GLY A 18 10.47 -2.83 -14.12
C GLY A 18 10.02 -3.48 -15.42
N GLU A 19 9.61 -2.71 -16.44
CA GLU A 19 9.48 -3.25 -17.79
C GLU A 19 10.85 -3.44 -18.43
N LYS A 20 11.10 -4.66 -18.93
CA LYS A 20 12.13 -4.88 -19.93
C LYS A 20 11.57 -4.36 -21.25
N SER A 21 12.13 -3.30 -21.78
CA SER A 21 11.81 -2.81 -23.12
C SER A 21 12.30 -3.84 -24.15
N GLY A 22 11.39 -4.64 -24.72
CA GLY A 22 11.67 -5.43 -25.93
C GLY A 22 10.84 -6.70 -26.11
N VAL A 23 10.05 -6.76 -27.20
CA VAL A 23 9.68 -8.03 -27.84
C VAL A 23 10.80 -8.35 -28.83
N GLY A 24 11.71 -9.26 -28.46
CA GLY A 24 12.82 -9.70 -29.31
C GLY A 24 14.17 -9.65 -28.60
N ALA A 25 15.15 -10.38 -29.15
CA ALA A 25 16.37 -10.90 -28.53
C ALA A 25 17.38 -9.91 -27.89
N ASP A 26 17.05 -8.63 -27.72
CA ASP A 26 17.85 -7.66 -26.97
C ASP A 26 16.96 -6.93 -25.96
N GLU A 27 16.76 -7.56 -24.79
CA GLU A 27 16.14 -6.92 -23.63
C GLU A 27 17.10 -5.87 -23.05
N GLN A 28 17.23 -4.72 -23.71
CA GLN A 28 17.96 -3.59 -23.13
C GLN A 28 17.12 -2.95 -22.03
N LYS A 29 17.70 -2.89 -20.84
CA LYS A 29 17.12 -2.23 -19.68
C LYS A 29 17.12 -0.72 -19.93
N TYR A 30 15.94 -0.12 -20.12
CA TYR A 30 15.81 1.33 -20.36
C TYR A 30 16.42 2.17 -19.22
N TRP A 31 16.21 1.73 -17.98
CA TRP A 31 16.73 2.38 -16.79
C TRP A 31 18.04 1.75 -16.31
N SER A 32 19.05 2.57 -15.97
CA SER A 32 20.25 2.08 -15.30
C SER A 32 19.93 1.52 -13.91
N ASP A 33 20.76 0.59 -13.42
CA ASP A 33 20.62 0.00 -12.08
C ASP A 33 20.65 1.08 -10.99
N ASP A 34 21.61 2.01 -11.09
CA ASP A 34 21.73 3.14 -10.16
C ASP A 34 20.47 4.02 -10.14
N ARG A 35 19.85 4.24 -11.31
CA ARG A 35 18.61 5.03 -11.40
C ARG A 35 17.45 4.33 -10.72
N LEU A 36 17.30 3.02 -10.91
CA LEU A 36 16.27 2.23 -10.24
C LEU A 36 16.47 2.20 -8.73
N ILE A 37 17.72 2.14 -8.26
CA ILE A 37 18.03 2.20 -6.82
C ILE A 37 17.61 3.55 -6.24
N LEU A 38 17.99 4.65 -6.89
CA LEU A 38 17.65 6.00 -6.45
C LEU A 38 16.14 6.22 -6.44
N ASP A 39 15.44 5.75 -7.47
CA ASP A 39 13.99 5.86 -7.51
C ASP A 39 13.30 5.03 -6.43
N GLN A 40 13.71 3.77 -6.25
CA GLN A 40 13.18 2.92 -5.19
C GLN A 40 13.38 3.56 -3.81
N GLN A 41 14.55 4.17 -3.56
CA GLN A 41 14.81 4.93 -2.33
C GLN A 41 13.88 6.14 -2.18
N ALA A 42 13.66 6.90 -3.25
CA ALA A 42 12.75 8.04 -3.25
C ALA A 42 11.30 7.60 -2.99
N MET A 43 10.84 6.56 -3.66
CA MET A 43 9.50 6.00 -3.48
C MET A 43 9.29 5.43 -2.07
N ASP A 44 10.29 4.74 -1.51
CA ASP A 44 10.22 4.24 -0.14
C ASP A 44 10.19 5.38 0.88
N PHE A 45 10.95 6.45 0.64
CA PHE A 45 10.89 7.66 1.46
C PHE A 45 9.50 8.32 1.39
N LEU A 46 8.94 8.48 0.19
CA LEU A 46 7.63 9.09 -0.03
C LEU A 46 6.51 8.25 0.62
N ARG A 47 6.51 6.93 0.42
CA ARG A 47 5.56 6.01 1.07
C ARG A 47 5.65 6.13 2.59
N ALA A 48 6.85 6.07 3.15
CA ALA A 48 7.05 6.22 4.58
C ALA A 48 6.58 7.58 5.09
N HIS A 49 6.82 8.65 4.33
CA HIS A 49 6.39 10.00 4.66
C HIS A 49 4.86 10.14 4.74
N VAL A 50 4.15 9.64 3.71
CA VAL A 50 2.68 9.63 3.65
C VAL A 50 2.11 8.81 4.80
N LEU A 51 2.59 7.58 4.99
CA LEU A 51 2.10 6.68 6.04
C LEU A 51 2.31 7.23 7.45
N ARG A 52 3.44 7.89 7.73
CA ARG A 52 3.71 8.49 9.06
C ARG A 52 2.83 9.70 9.36
N ARG A 53 2.28 10.36 8.34
CA ARG A 53 1.43 11.56 8.47
C ARG A 53 -0.05 11.26 8.30
N GLY A 54 -0.40 10.12 7.72
CA GLY A 54 -1.78 9.67 7.57
C GLY A 54 -2.46 9.49 8.93
N HIS A 55 -3.72 9.91 9.03
CA HIS A 55 -4.58 9.64 10.18
C HIS A 55 -5.39 8.35 9.99
N VAL A 56 -5.73 8.05 8.74
CA VAL A 56 -6.50 6.87 8.32
C VAL A 56 -5.79 6.28 7.09
N ILE A 57 -5.77 4.95 7.00
CA ILE A 57 -5.33 4.22 5.81
C ILE A 57 -6.50 3.36 5.36
N LEU A 58 -6.84 3.47 4.07
CA LEU A 58 -7.77 2.59 3.40
C LEU A 58 -6.97 1.59 2.57
N CYS A 59 -7.12 0.30 2.87
CA CYS A 59 -6.44 -0.78 2.15
C CYS A 59 -7.22 -2.08 2.31
N THR A 60 -6.94 -3.06 1.45
CA THR A 60 -7.48 -4.41 1.63
C THR A 60 -6.93 -5.04 2.92
N ALA A 61 -7.66 -6.03 3.46
CA ALA A 61 -7.22 -6.78 4.65
C ALA A 61 -5.80 -7.36 4.47
N ASN A 62 -5.49 -7.89 3.29
CA ASN A 62 -4.15 -8.40 2.98
C ASN A 62 -3.08 -7.30 2.98
N ASN A 63 -3.37 -6.14 2.36
CA ASN A 63 -2.40 -5.05 2.27
C ASN A 63 -2.15 -4.36 3.62
N SER A 64 -3.09 -4.41 4.55
CA SER A 64 -2.89 -3.92 5.93
C SER A 64 -1.69 -4.58 6.63
N ALA A 65 -1.33 -5.80 6.20
CA ALA A 65 -0.20 -6.57 6.71
C ALA A 65 1.15 -6.17 6.12
N SER A 66 1.15 -5.29 5.12
CA SER A 66 2.35 -4.88 4.40
C SER A 66 3.44 -4.37 5.34
N LYS A 67 4.70 -4.61 4.98
CA LYS A 67 5.84 -4.19 5.79
C LYS A 67 5.84 -2.68 5.98
N GLU A 68 5.46 -1.95 4.94
CA GLU A 68 5.42 -0.51 4.84
C GLU A 68 4.43 0.08 5.85
N ILE A 69 3.19 -0.41 5.87
CA ILE A 69 2.16 0.04 6.83
C ILE A 69 2.60 -0.29 8.25
N ARG A 70 3.07 -1.52 8.49
CA ARG A 70 3.49 -1.96 9.83
C ARG A 70 4.65 -1.14 10.41
N GLN A 71 5.56 -0.65 9.57
CA GLN A 71 6.72 0.11 10.00
C GLN A 71 6.46 1.61 10.12
N ASN A 72 5.57 2.16 9.28
CA ASN A 72 5.46 3.61 9.11
C ASN A 72 4.15 4.20 9.63
N PHE A 73 3.03 3.46 9.61
CA PHE A 73 1.75 4.00 10.10
C PHE A 73 1.73 4.06 11.63
N ALA A 74 1.26 5.19 12.17
CA ALA A 74 1.23 5.48 13.61
C ALA A 74 2.58 5.32 14.35
N SER A 75 3.70 5.15 13.64
CA SER A 75 4.99 4.79 14.25
C SER A 75 5.65 5.92 15.03
N ARG A 76 5.22 7.18 14.80
CA ARG A 76 5.68 8.36 15.56
C ARG A 76 5.27 8.34 17.03
N ASN A 77 4.18 7.65 17.36
CA ASN A 77 3.71 7.55 18.73
C ASN A 77 3.56 6.07 19.13
N LYS A 78 4.56 5.55 19.84
CA LYS A 78 4.57 4.15 20.32
C LYS A 78 3.42 3.80 21.27
N LYS A 79 2.74 4.80 21.83
CA LYS A 79 1.56 4.64 22.69
C LYS A 79 0.24 4.81 21.93
N ALA A 80 0.28 5.18 20.65
CA ALA A 80 -0.93 5.32 19.84
C ALA A 80 -1.59 3.96 19.66
N LYS A 81 -2.91 3.95 19.84
CA LYS A 81 -3.78 2.83 19.54
C LYS A 81 -4.23 2.97 18.09
N VAL A 82 -4.02 1.95 17.28
CA VAL A 82 -4.54 1.90 15.90
C VAL A 82 -5.90 1.23 15.94
N TYR A 83 -6.95 1.95 15.58
CA TYR A 83 -8.28 1.37 15.41
C TYR A 83 -8.39 0.77 14.02
N VAL A 84 -8.94 -0.45 13.95
CA VAL A 84 -9.11 -1.16 12.68
C VAL A 84 -10.57 -1.45 12.45
N GLU A 85 -11.06 -1.00 11.31
CA GLU A 85 -12.37 -1.29 10.76
C GLU A 85 -12.20 -2.13 9.49
N VAL A 86 -13.01 -3.18 9.35
CA VAL A 86 -12.97 -4.07 8.19
C VAL A 86 -14.36 -4.15 7.60
N ASP A 87 -14.54 -3.43 6.49
CA ASP A 87 -15.75 -3.54 5.69
C ASP A 87 -15.81 -4.90 4.97
N GLU A 88 -17.02 -5.39 4.70
CA GLU A 88 -17.27 -6.68 4.04
C GLU A 88 -16.56 -7.88 4.69
N ALA A 89 -16.38 -7.90 6.01
CA ALA A 89 -15.60 -8.95 6.69
C ALA A 89 -16.04 -10.40 6.36
N PHE A 90 -17.28 -10.61 5.93
CA PHE A 90 -17.81 -11.92 5.50
C PHE A 90 -17.23 -12.42 4.16
N THR A 91 -16.71 -11.54 3.31
CA THR A 91 -16.10 -11.91 2.01
C THR A 91 -14.61 -12.21 2.15
N VAL A 92 -14.03 -11.91 3.32
CA VAL A 92 -12.60 -12.02 3.60
C VAL A 92 -12.31 -13.35 4.28
N THR A 93 -11.20 -14.00 3.91
CA THR A 93 -10.79 -15.24 4.57
C THR A 93 -10.46 -14.99 6.04
N GLU A 94 -10.73 -15.98 6.90
CA GLU A 94 -10.37 -15.91 8.32
C GLU A 94 -8.89 -15.59 8.52
N ALA A 95 -8.00 -16.21 7.73
CA ALA A 95 -6.56 -15.97 7.78
C ALA A 95 -6.22 -14.49 7.53
N SER A 96 -6.85 -13.87 6.54
CA SER A 96 -6.68 -12.45 6.24
C SER A 96 -7.15 -11.55 7.40
N LEU A 97 -8.27 -11.88 8.05
CA LEU A 97 -8.75 -11.14 9.23
C LEU A 97 -7.81 -11.28 10.43
N LEU A 98 -7.31 -12.49 10.71
CA LEU A 98 -6.37 -12.74 11.81
C LEU A 98 -5.05 -11.97 11.65
N ILE A 99 -4.58 -11.79 10.42
CA ILE A 99 -3.38 -10.98 10.14
C ILE A 99 -3.57 -9.53 10.61
N VAL A 100 -4.78 -8.97 10.47
CA VAL A 100 -5.10 -7.62 10.95
C VAL A 100 -5.05 -7.54 12.48
N PHE A 101 -5.49 -8.58 13.19
CA PHE A 101 -5.65 -8.54 14.65
C PHE A 101 -4.40 -8.91 15.46
N THR A 102 -3.38 -9.51 14.84
CA THR A 102 -2.20 -10.03 15.56
C THR A 102 -1.14 -8.98 15.90
N LYS A 103 -1.43 -7.67 15.75
CA LYS A 103 -0.45 -6.59 16.00
C LYS A 103 -0.67 -5.88 17.34
N GLY A 104 0.36 -5.90 18.19
CA GLY A 104 0.26 -5.55 19.62
C GLY A 104 -0.20 -4.13 19.99
N ASN A 105 -0.19 -3.17 19.07
CA ASN A 105 -0.72 -1.81 19.31
C ASN A 105 -2.03 -1.52 18.56
N TRP A 106 -2.55 -2.51 17.82
CA TRP A 106 -3.79 -2.37 17.06
C TRP A 106 -4.94 -2.75 17.99
N VAL A 107 -5.73 -1.75 18.35
CA VAL A 107 -6.95 -1.93 19.13
C VAL A 107 -8.05 -2.21 18.14
N GLY A 108 -8.29 -3.50 17.89
CA GLY A 108 -9.33 -3.94 16.97
C GLY A 108 -10.71 -3.56 17.49
N ARG A 109 -11.47 -2.82 16.69
CA ARG A 109 -12.93 -2.73 16.81
C ARG A 109 -13.51 -3.20 15.49
N ILE A 110 -13.89 -4.47 15.41
CA ILE A 110 -14.49 -5.03 14.19
C ILE A 110 -15.89 -4.43 14.03
N VAL A 111 -16.07 -3.59 13.03
CA VAL A 111 -17.40 -3.18 12.56
C VAL A 111 -17.69 -4.05 11.35
N MET A 112 -18.62 -5.00 11.52
CA MET A 112 -19.05 -5.88 10.44
C MET A 112 -20.31 -5.30 9.83
N ILE A 113 -20.22 -4.77 8.62
CA ILE A 113 -21.38 -4.32 7.86
C ILE A 113 -21.73 -5.42 6.87
N SER A 114 -22.87 -6.06 7.08
CA SER A 114 -23.46 -6.95 6.09
C SER A 114 -24.52 -6.15 5.34
N LEU A 115 -24.29 -5.92 4.04
CA LEU A 115 -25.37 -5.53 3.15
C LEU A 115 -26.26 -6.75 2.97
N SER A 116 -27.27 -6.89 3.83
CA SER A 116 -28.38 -7.77 3.51
C SER A 116 -29.01 -7.23 2.24
N THR A 117 -28.78 -7.91 1.12
CA THR A 117 -29.64 -7.77 -0.04
C THR A 117 -31.02 -8.14 0.46
N ALA A 118 -31.86 -7.13 0.70
CA ALA A 118 -33.28 -7.33 0.85
C ALA A 118 -33.74 -7.95 -0.47
N THR A 119 -33.84 -9.27 -0.50
CA THR A 119 -34.62 -9.97 -1.52
C THR A 119 -36.04 -9.46 -1.37
N SER A 120 -36.37 -8.42 -2.14
CA SER A 120 -37.77 -8.08 -2.40
C SER A 120 -38.32 -9.23 -3.23
N ASN A 121 -38.88 -10.23 -2.55
CA ASN A 121 -39.74 -11.21 -3.20
C ASN A 121 -40.99 -10.43 -3.66
N ASN A 122 -41.00 -10.04 -4.93
CA ASN A 122 -42.22 -9.70 -5.66
C ASN A 122 -42.76 -10.95 -6.34
#